data_AF-A0A4X2K3W6-F1
#
_entry.id   AF-A0A4X2K3W6-F1
#
_cell.length_a   1.000
_cell.length_b   1.000
_cell.length_c   1.000
_cell.angle_alpha   90.00
_cell.angle_beta   90.00
_cell.angle_gamma   90.00
#
_symmetry.space_group_name_H-M   'P 1'
#
loop_
_entity.id
_entity.type
_entity.pdbx_description
1 polymer ?
#
loop_
_entity_poly.entity_id
_entity_poly.type
_entity_poly.pdbx_seq_one_letter_code
_entity_poly.pdbx_strand_id
1 'polypeptide(L)'
;MASRLLRGAGALAVQALRACGPARVAARSMATGGGIPSDEEQATGLEREIMIAARDDLDPYNILAPKAAPGTKEEPNLVPSITDKRIVGCVCEEDNSAVIWFWLHKGETQRCPNCGTHYKLVPQQFSH
;
A
#
# COMPACT_ATOMS: atom_id res chain seq x y z
N MET A 1 -77.61 -16.95 20.81
CA MET A 1 -78.48 -15.77 21.03
C MET A 1 -77.66 -14.70 21.70
N ALA A 2 -77.63 -13.49 21.11
CA ALA A 2 -77.13 -12.22 21.65
C ALA A 2 -75.62 -12.09 21.91
N SER A 3 -74.94 -10.96 21.69
CA SER A 3 -75.20 -9.68 21.01
C SER A 3 -73.92 -8.83 21.16
N ARG A 4 -73.81 -7.75 20.35
CA ARG A 4 -72.96 -6.54 20.53
C ARG A 4 -71.56 -6.50 19.91
N LEU A 5 -71.53 -6.33 18.58
CA LEU A 5 -71.18 -5.07 17.89
C LEU A 5 -70.55 -3.92 18.73
N LEU A 6 -69.31 -3.51 18.42
CA LEU A 6 -68.92 -2.23 17.74
C LEU A 6 -67.51 -1.70 18.10
N ARG A 7 -66.77 -1.37 17.04
CA ARG A 7 -65.94 -0.17 16.77
C ARG A 7 -64.75 0.20 17.66
N GLY A 8 -63.63 0.43 16.96
CA GLY A 8 -62.54 1.33 17.34
C GLY A 8 -61.33 1.04 16.45
N ALA A 9 -61.24 1.66 15.28
CA ALA A 9 -60.46 2.89 15.04
C ALA A 9 -58.94 2.62 15.10
N GLY A 10 -58.29 2.84 13.96
CA GLY A 10 -56.91 2.47 13.72
C GLY A 10 -55.87 3.34 14.42
N ALA A 11 -54.62 2.92 14.29
CA ALA A 11 -53.47 3.79 14.31
C ALA A 11 -52.43 3.24 13.32
N LEU A 12 -52.38 3.85 12.13
CA LEU A 12 -51.14 3.95 11.39
C LEU A 12 -50.24 4.89 12.21
N ALA A 13 -49.09 4.39 12.66
CA ALA A 13 -47.99 5.24 13.09
C ALA A 13 -46.68 4.64 12.57
N VAL A 14 -46.33 5.08 11.37
CA VAL A 14 -44.96 5.12 10.85
C VAL A 14 -44.11 5.91 11.85
N GLN A 15 -42.94 5.38 12.23
CA GLN A 15 -41.69 6.08 12.61
C GLN A 15 -40.82 5.08 13.43
N ALA A 16 -39.51 5.00 13.29
CA ALA A 16 -38.58 5.97 12.75
C ALA A 16 -37.52 5.27 11.88
N LEU A 17 -37.10 5.99 10.84
CA LEU A 17 -35.88 5.75 10.08
C LEU A 17 -34.74 5.39 11.05
N ARG A 18 -34.02 4.31 10.73
CA ARG A 18 -32.64 4.15 11.22
C ARG A 18 -31.95 5.47 10.96
N ALA A 19 -31.56 6.17 12.04
CA ALA A 19 -30.69 7.30 11.92
C ALA A 19 -29.35 6.78 11.36
N CYS A 20 -29.19 6.80 10.05
CA CYS A 20 -27.92 7.14 9.45
C CYS A 20 -27.65 8.58 9.90
N GLY A 21 -27.20 8.72 11.16
CA GLY A 21 -26.51 9.93 11.56
C GLY A 21 -25.42 10.16 10.52
N PRO A 22 -25.17 11.41 10.11
CA PRO A 22 -24.08 11.67 9.20
C PRO A 22 -22.85 11.01 9.81
N ALA A 23 -22.18 10.13 9.06
CA ALA A 23 -20.85 9.73 9.42
C ALA A 23 -20.14 11.04 9.70
N ARG A 24 -19.78 11.28 10.97
CA ARG A 24 -19.02 12.46 11.34
C ARG A 24 -17.71 12.30 10.60
N VAL A 25 -17.64 12.85 9.39
CA VAL A 25 -16.39 13.18 8.75
C VAL A 25 -15.73 14.04 9.81
N ALA A 26 -14.69 13.50 10.45
CA ALA A 26 -13.91 14.28 11.38
C ALA A 26 -13.46 15.49 10.58
N ALA A 27 -14.08 16.65 10.84
CA ALA A 27 -13.64 17.90 10.27
C ALA A 27 -12.21 18.05 10.79
N ARG A 28 -11.24 17.84 9.91
CA ARG A 28 -9.83 18.03 10.25
C ARG A 28 -9.72 19.45 10.76
N SER A 29 -9.17 19.61 11.96
CA SER A 29 -9.00 20.92 12.57
C SER A 29 -8.20 21.79 11.61
N MET A 30 -8.86 22.70 10.91
CA MET A 30 -8.16 23.82 10.29
C MET A 30 -7.43 24.52 11.43
N ALA A 31 -6.11 24.73 11.29
CA ALA A 31 -5.23 25.21 12.34
C ALA A 31 -5.90 26.32 13.16
N THR A 32 -6.23 26.03 14.42
CA THR A 32 -7.07 26.89 15.29
C THR A 32 -6.37 28.18 15.74
N GLY A 33 -5.21 28.52 15.16
CA GLY A 33 -4.39 29.69 15.52
C GLY A 33 -3.85 30.52 14.36
N GLY A 34 -4.24 30.25 13.11
CA GLY A 34 -3.57 30.81 11.92
C GLY A 34 -2.20 30.16 11.65
N GLY A 35 -1.65 30.40 10.45
CA GLY A 35 -0.39 29.80 9.98
C GLY A 35 -0.56 28.88 8.76
N ILE A 36 0.57 28.46 8.18
CA ILE A 36 0.64 27.49 7.07
C ILE A 36 0.81 26.08 7.69
N PRO A 37 -0.08 25.10 7.43
CA PRO A 37 0.04 23.75 7.98
C PRO A 37 1.32 23.02 7.56
N SER A 38 1.86 22.16 8.43
CA SER A 38 3.00 21.29 8.09
C SER A 38 2.55 19.98 7.44
N ASP A 39 3.49 19.26 6.82
CA ASP A 39 3.22 17.97 6.18
C ASP A 39 2.82 16.90 7.22
N GLU A 40 3.38 16.92 8.43
CA GLU A 40 2.97 16.03 9.51
C GLU A 40 1.48 16.16 9.85
N GLU A 41 0.93 17.36 9.73
CA GLU A 41 -0.45 17.71 10.05
C GLU A 41 -1.40 17.45 8.89
N GLN A 42 -0.99 17.78 7.65
CA GLN A 42 -1.89 17.85 6.51
C GLN A 42 -1.64 16.78 5.43
N ALA A 43 -0.42 16.24 5.31
CA ALA A 43 -0.10 15.22 4.30
C ALA A 43 -1.03 14.01 4.46
N THR A 44 -1.52 13.49 3.34
CA THR A 44 -2.52 12.42 3.31
C THR A 44 -2.30 11.46 2.15
N GLY A 45 -2.96 10.30 2.19
CA GLY A 45 -2.78 9.24 1.19
C GLY A 45 -1.31 8.80 1.09
N LEU A 46 -0.87 8.55 -0.15
CA LEU A 46 0.45 8.04 -0.46
C LEU A 46 1.60 8.95 0.01
N GLU A 47 1.39 10.27 -0.02
CA GLU A 47 2.37 11.25 0.48
C GLU A 47 2.68 11.01 1.96
N ARG A 48 1.63 10.84 2.79
CA ARG A 48 1.79 10.54 4.21
C ARG A 48 2.46 9.19 4.45
N GLU A 49 2.06 8.17 3.68
CA GLU A 49 2.60 6.82 3.81
C GLU A 49 4.10 6.78 3.48
N ILE A 50 4.52 7.44 2.40
CA ILE A 50 5.94 7.60 2.04
C ILE A 50 6.70 8.34 3.15
N MET A 51 6.16 9.45 3.65
CA MET A 51 6.78 10.26 4.71
C MET A 51 6.99 9.45 6.00
N ILE A 52 6.01 8.63 6.39
CA ILE A 52 6.13 7.75 7.56
C ILE A 52 7.15 6.63 7.30
N ALA A 53 7.07 5.96 6.15
CA ALA A 53 8.01 4.88 5.81
C ALA A 53 9.46 5.36 5.78
N ALA A 54 9.72 6.55 5.20
CA ALA A 54 11.04 7.15 5.17
C ALA A 54 11.57 7.48 6.58
N ARG A 55 10.69 7.85 7.52
CA ARG A 55 11.07 8.07 8.93
C ARG A 55 11.54 6.78 9.61
N ASP A 56 10.97 5.65 9.21
CA ASP A 56 11.32 4.31 9.73
C ASP A 56 12.43 3.61 8.92
N ASP A 57 13.12 4.34 8.01
CA ASP A 57 14.15 3.83 7.10
C ASP A 57 13.65 2.68 6.19
N LEU A 58 12.36 2.70 5.86
CA LEU A 58 11.72 1.76 4.95
C LEU A 58 11.46 2.43 3.59
N ASP A 59 11.61 1.64 2.52
CA ASP A 59 11.30 2.08 1.15
C ASP A 59 10.31 1.12 0.46
N PRO A 60 9.05 1.07 0.90
CA PRO A 60 8.04 0.22 0.27
C PRO A 60 7.78 0.65 -1.17
N TYR A 61 7.85 1.96 -1.46
CA TYR A 61 7.50 2.56 -2.74
C TYR A 61 8.66 2.66 -3.75
N ASN A 62 9.82 2.05 -3.45
CA ASN A 62 10.98 1.96 -4.35
C ASN A 62 11.49 3.33 -4.83
N ILE A 63 11.58 4.30 -3.92
CA ILE A 63 12.10 5.65 -4.17
C ILE A 63 13.63 5.62 -4.26
N LEU A 64 14.28 4.75 -3.50
CA LEU A 64 15.72 4.63 -3.45
C LEU A 64 16.23 3.51 -4.37
N ALA A 65 17.42 3.71 -4.92
CA ALA A 65 18.10 2.64 -5.63
C ALA A 65 18.47 1.52 -4.64
N PRO A 66 18.13 0.25 -4.92
CA PRO A 66 18.49 -0.85 -4.04
C PRO A 66 20.00 -1.04 -4.00
N LYS A 67 20.54 -1.34 -2.82
CA LYS A 67 21.97 -1.66 -2.66
C LYS A 67 22.23 -3.06 -3.22
N ALA A 68 23.23 -3.18 -4.09
CA ALA A 68 23.65 -4.46 -4.63
C ALA A 68 24.31 -5.32 -3.54
N ALA A 69 23.93 -6.60 -3.49
CA ALA A 69 24.66 -7.64 -2.78
C ALA A 69 25.80 -8.17 -3.68
N PRO A 70 26.76 -8.98 -3.15
CA PRO A 70 27.82 -9.58 -3.96
C PRO A 70 27.32 -10.40 -5.14
N GLY A 71 26.08 -10.91 -5.08
CA GLY A 71 25.43 -11.58 -6.21
C GLY A 71 25.97 -12.98 -6.47
N THR A 72 26.51 -13.62 -5.42
CA THR A 72 26.90 -15.03 -5.42
C THR A 72 25.67 -15.91 -5.23
N LYS A 73 25.84 -17.24 -5.36
CA LYS A 73 24.73 -18.17 -5.17
C LYS A 73 24.23 -18.17 -3.73
N GLU A 74 25.17 -18.02 -2.80
CA GLU A 74 24.96 -17.99 -1.36
C GLU A 74 24.38 -16.64 -0.91
N GLU A 75 24.81 -15.55 -1.55
CA GLU A 75 24.40 -14.18 -1.24
C GLU A 75 23.86 -13.46 -2.49
N PRO A 76 22.66 -13.88 -2.98
CA PRO A 76 22.05 -13.30 -4.16
C PRO A 76 21.47 -11.91 -3.86
N ASN A 77 21.27 -11.11 -4.91
CA ASN A 77 20.50 -9.89 -4.81
C ASN A 77 19.03 -10.21 -4.50
N LEU A 78 18.55 -9.77 -3.34
CA LEU A 78 17.15 -9.95 -2.96
C LEU A 78 16.29 -8.91 -3.67
N VAL A 79 15.27 -9.37 -4.39
CA VAL A 79 14.38 -8.52 -5.18
C VAL A 79 12.97 -8.61 -4.60
N PRO A 80 12.53 -7.62 -3.81
CA PRO A 80 11.19 -7.58 -3.25
C PRO A 80 10.12 -7.54 -4.34
N SER A 81 9.03 -8.28 -4.17
CA SER A 81 7.91 -8.25 -5.12
C SER A 81 6.59 -8.56 -4.43
N ILE A 82 5.56 -7.81 -4.79
CA ILE A 82 4.16 -8.07 -4.40
C ILE A 82 3.51 -9.19 -5.23
N THR A 83 4.14 -9.62 -6.32
CA THR A 83 3.67 -10.70 -7.20
C THR A 83 4.73 -11.78 -7.40
N ASP A 84 4.38 -12.87 -8.09
CA ASP A 84 5.28 -13.99 -8.36
C ASP A 84 6.36 -13.71 -9.43
N LYS A 85 6.44 -12.49 -10.00
CA LYS A 85 7.55 -12.08 -10.88
C LYS A 85 7.78 -10.56 -10.89
N ARG A 86 9.03 -10.13 -11.05
CA ARG A 86 9.42 -8.72 -11.19
C ARG A 86 10.47 -8.56 -12.29
N ILE A 87 10.38 -7.48 -13.06
CA ILE A 87 11.42 -7.13 -14.05
C ILE A 87 12.67 -6.68 -13.31
N VAL A 88 13.82 -7.25 -13.66
CA VAL A 88 15.14 -6.86 -13.17
C VAL A 88 15.93 -6.24 -14.31
N GLY A 89 16.56 -5.10 -14.04
CA GLY A 89 17.59 -4.50 -14.89
C GLY A 89 18.96 -4.69 -14.25
N CYS A 90 19.86 -5.39 -14.92
CA CYS A 90 21.22 -5.61 -14.47
C CYS A 90 22.19 -4.72 -15.27
N VAL A 91 22.87 -3.83 -14.56
CA VAL A 91 24.05 -3.10 -15.05
C VAL A 91 25.27 -3.94 -14.65
N CYS A 92 25.85 -4.68 -15.60
CA CYS A 92 26.81 -5.74 -15.28
C CYS A 92 28.16 -5.22 -14.75
N GLU A 93 28.55 -4.03 -15.16
CA GLU A 93 29.77 -3.32 -14.76
C GLU A 93 29.40 -1.85 -14.58
N GLU A 94 30.11 -1.12 -13.72
CA GLU A 94 29.74 0.24 -13.27
C GLU A 94 29.49 1.21 -14.43
N ASP A 95 30.33 1.17 -15.46
CA ASP A 95 30.27 2.10 -16.60
C ASP A 95 29.48 1.57 -17.81
N ASN A 96 28.78 0.43 -17.67
CA ASN A 96 28.02 -0.13 -18.78
C ASN A 96 26.84 0.78 -19.17
N SER A 97 26.78 1.15 -20.45
CA SER A 97 25.68 1.92 -21.02
C SER A 97 24.44 1.08 -21.35
N ALA A 98 24.59 -0.25 -21.43
CA ALA A 98 23.52 -1.19 -21.73
C ALA A 98 23.03 -1.89 -20.46
N VAL A 99 21.72 -1.84 -20.23
CA VAL A 99 21.05 -2.57 -19.15
C VAL A 99 20.49 -3.88 -19.69
N ILE A 100 20.78 -4.98 -18.98
CA ILE A 100 20.26 -6.30 -19.32
C ILE A 100 18.96 -6.54 -18.57
N TRP A 101 17.86 -6.67 -19.31
CA TRP A 101 16.51 -6.83 -18.76
C TRP A 101 16.02 -8.27 -18.82
N PHE A 102 15.43 -8.77 -17.73
CA PHE A 102 14.81 -10.09 -17.70
C PHE A 102 13.72 -10.18 -16.63
N TRP A 103 12.82 -11.15 -16.76
CA TRP A 103 11.84 -11.49 -15.74
C TRP A 103 12.49 -12.37 -14.67
N LEU A 104 12.47 -11.89 -13.42
CA LEU A 104 12.77 -12.70 -12.25
C LEU A 104 11.46 -13.27 -11.71
N HIS A 105 11.39 -14.58 -11.60
CA HIS A 105 10.26 -15.36 -11.12
C HIS A 105 10.49 -15.80 -9.68
N LYS A 106 9.39 -16.07 -8.99
CA LYS A 106 9.39 -16.69 -7.67
C LYS A 106 9.94 -18.12 -7.76
N GLY A 107 10.74 -18.49 -6.75
CA GLY A 107 11.28 -19.83 -6.62
C GLY A 107 12.79 -19.81 -6.44
N GLU A 108 13.48 -20.60 -7.25
CA GLU A 108 14.93 -20.71 -7.22
C GLU A 108 15.61 -19.42 -7.67
N THR A 109 16.85 -19.23 -7.19
CA THR A 109 17.69 -18.10 -7.58
C THR A 109 17.97 -18.17 -9.10
N GLN A 110 17.74 -17.06 -9.80
CA GLN A 110 18.04 -16.93 -11.22
C GLN A 110 19.27 -16.06 -11.43
N ARG A 111 19.83 -16.10 -12.65
CA ARG A 111 21.06 -15.39 -12.99
C ARG A 111 20.82 -14.40 -14.12
N CYS A 112 21.54 -13.28 -14.09
CA CYS A 112 21.62 -12.39 -15.24
C CYS A 112 22.16 -13.18 -16.45
N PRO A 113 21.53 -13.08 -17.63
CA PRO A 113 21.96 -13.83 -18.82
C PRO A 113 23.30 -13.38 -19.39
N ASN A 114 23.83 -12.23 -18.96
CA ASN A 114 25.11 -11.69 -19.41
C ASN A 114 26.26 -11.97 -18.43
N CYS A 115 26.24 -11.38 -17.22
CA CYS A 115 27.32 -11.51 -16.24
C CYS A 115 27.17 -12.69 -15.26
N GLY A 116 25.98 -13.30 -15.20
CA GLY A 116 25.72 -14.43 -14.30
C GLY A 116 25.51 -14.08 -12.83
N THR A 117 25.40 -12.80 -12.46
CA THR A 117 25.03 -12.33 -11.11
C THR A 117 23.70 -12.94 -10.67
N HIS A 118 23.62 -13.37 -9.41
CA HIS A 118 22.46 -14.05 -8.86
C HIS A 118 21.41 -13.08 -8.29
N TYR A 119 20.15 -13.41 -8.53
CA TYR A 119 18.97 -12.67 -8.05
C TYR A 119 17.93 -13.65 -7.49
N LYS A 120 17.31 -13.29 -6.37
CA LYS A 120 16.26 -14.08 -5.73
C LYS A 120 15.05 -13.21 -5.44
N LEU A 121 13.90 -13.63 -5.95
CA LEU A 121 12.64 -12.92 -5.68
C LEU A 121 12.23 -13.20 -4.22
N VAL A 122 11.96 -12.14 -3.46
CA VAL A 122 11.43 -12.25 -2.10
C VAL A 122 10.03 -11.64 -2.02
N PRO A 123 9.06 -12.30 -1.38
CA PRO A 123 7.74 -11.73 -1.20
C PRO A 123 7.82 -10.45 -0.36
N GLN A 124 7.20 -9.38 -0.85
CA GLN A 124 7.03 -8.13 -0.11
C GLN A 124 5.55 -7.94 0.20
N GLN A 125 5.21 -7.82 1.48
CA GLN A 125 3.87 -7.42 1.89
C GLN A 125 3.81 -5.90 1.98
N PHE A 126 2.76 -5.33 1.40
CA PHE A 126 2.35 -3.96 1.65
C PHE A 126 1.27 -3.96 2.71
N SER A 127 1.50 -3.26 3.80
CA SER A 127 0.47 -2.91 4.77
C SER A 127 0.02 -1.48 4.47
N HIS A 128 -1.23 -1.30 4.08
CA HIS A 128 -1.92 -0.01 4.14
C HIS A 128 -2.76 0.03 5.42
#